data_AF-A0A1E4JVY3-F1
#
_entry.id   AF-A0A1E4JVY3-F1
#
_cell.length_a   1.000
_cell.length_b   1.000
_cell.length_c   1.000
_cell.angle_alpha   90.00
_cell.angle_beta   90.00
_cell.angle_gamma   90.00
#
_symmetry.space_group_name_H-M   'P 1'
#
loop_
_entity.id
_entity.type
_entity.pdbx_description
1 polymer ?
#
loop_
_entity_poly.entity_id
_entity_poly.type
_entity_poly.pdbx_seq_one_letter_code
_entity_poly.pdbx_strand_id
1 'polypeptide(L)'
;MTLYTWRRGNEAELPAAWRPLDRAVAQWVQVHGGSARLAEVAGWASYADGLGDAALPLLGADAGRHGMTPPTAEDVEALRGEALVGDGSRRQPFVLDADGRFAFWRNHAHETAIALHVAQRRQAAAPVDAAALAADLDTLFAGDTAPAQRQRDAVAAAVGRRLFVLTGGPGTGKTTTVLRLLLMLQRHAAAAPVVQLAAPTGKAAQRLLQSLRAGKAALRGGAGALPPDWQPLLERIPEHTALTLHRLLGYEPRRNRFTRGRARPIAADIVVVDEASMLDLAMLRSLLDAVRDDAALVLLGDADQLTSVAAGSVLMDLVAALEREQAAELVRLQHSFRAQHELARLNEAVREGDAAAFSAALAAAAPRAAMRPVADAAALRTFAQDWAATLAALPLRPTLPSRGGAGAAIEASAAPYQPSLFAPPPREPEQIALEALRSLGQRQLLCALREDIFGALALNALVEAELRRLWQIDGDSPWYAGRAVLVTQNDYGLRLFNGDVGLCLADADGRLRVWFDADGGARAFAPESLPAHEGAFAITVHKSQGSEYAHVAVLLPPDPEHRILSRQLLYTGISRARERLDLCATADVVAASLARPIRRAGGLAAKLRQSPAT
;
A
#
# COMPACT_ATOMS: atom_id res chain seq x y z
N MET A 1 -5.99 -46.82 16.51
CA MET A 1 -5.35 -46.13 15.38
C MET A 1 -5.81 -46.81 14.09
N THR A 2 -6.96 -46.40 13.57
CA THR A 2 -7.45 -46.91 12.28
C THR A 2 -6.95 -45.93 11.22
N LEU A 3 -5.88 -46.32 10.52
CA LEU A 3 -5.39 -45.62 9.33
C LEU A 3 -6.51 -45.64 8.28
N TYR A 4 -7.19 -44.49 8.10
CA TYR A 4 -8.14 -44.29 7.02
C TYR A 4 -7.36 -44.20 5.70
N THR A 5 -7.16 -45.34 5.04
CA THR A 5 -6.85 -45.38 3.61
C THR A 5 -8.14 -45.17 2.83
N TRP A 6 -8.42 -43.93 2.42
CA TRP A 6 -9.49 -43.65 1.47
C TRP A 6 -8.94 -43.62 0.04
N ARG A 7 -9.52 -44.45 -0.84
CA ARG A 7 -9.20 -44.55 -2.26
C ARG A 7 -9.54 -43.25 -2.98
N ARG A 8 -8.67 -42.81 -3.91
CA ARG A 8 -8.97 -41.82 -4.98
C ARG A 8 -10.14 -42.32 -5.86
N GLY A 9 -11.37 -42.24 -5.36
CA GLY A 9 -12.54 -42.85 -5.99
C GLY A 9 -13.64 -41.88 -6.40
N ASN A 10 -13.50 -40.59 -6.11
CA ASN A 10 -14.48 -39.55 -6.49
C ASN A 10 -13.77 -38.19 -6.70
N GLU A 11 -12.70 -38.15 -7.50
CA GLU A 11 -12.27 -36.90 -8.17
C GLU A 11 -13.26 -36.57 -9.33
N ALA A 12 -14.56 -36.60 -9.06
CA ALA A 12 -15.54 -36.04 -9.98
C ALA A 12 -15.35 -34.52 -9.99
N GLU A 13 -14.84 -34.01 -11.13
CA GLU A 13 -14.88 -32.63 -11.62
C GLU A 13 -14.68 -31.50 -10.59
N LEU A 14 -13.70 -31.60 -9.68
CA LEU A 14 -13.29 -30.42 -8.91
C LEU A 14 -12.63 -29.40 -9.86
N PRO A 15 -12.99 -28.10 -9.77
CA PRO A 15 -12.47 -27.10 -10.70
C PRO A 15 -10.93 -27.10 -10.75
N ALA A 16 -10.36 -27.14 -11.95
CA ALA A 16 -8.91 -27.15 -12.14
C ALA A 16 -8.22 -25.94 -11.50
N ALA A 17 -8.92 -24.80 -11.44
CA ALA A 17 -8.43 -23.55 -10.84
C ALA A 17 -8.28 -23.59 -9.31
N TRP A 18 -8.89 -24.57 -8.61
CA TRP A 18 -8.86 -24.62 -7.15
C TRP A 18 -7.50 -25.00 -6.60
N ARG A 19 -7.05 -24.22 -5.62
CA ARG A 19 -5.82 -24.46 -4.86
C ARG A 19 -6.02 -25.67 -3.93
N PRO A 20 -4.92 -26.26 -3.40
CA PRO A 20 -5.02 -27.33 -2.42
C PRO A 20 -5.89 -26.97 -1.20
N LEU A 21 -5.84 -25.71 -0.76
CA LEU A 21 -6.67 -25.22 0.35
C LEU A 21 -8.17 -25.25 0.01
N ASP A 22 -8.56 -24.83 -1.19
CA ASP A 22 -9.97 -24.76 -1.61
C ASP A 22 -10.59 -26.17 -1.65
N ARG A 23 -9.83 -27.14 -2.17
CA ARG A 23 -10.19 -28.57 -2.16
C ARG A 23 -10.29 -29.12 -0.74
N ALA A 24 -9.36 -28.76 0.14
CA ALA A 24 -9.37 -29.19 1.53
C ALA A 24 -10.57 -28.64 2.30
N VAL A 25 -10.99 -27.39 2.03
CA VAL A 25 -12.21 -26.81 2.61
C VAL A 25 -13.44 -27.60 2.17
N ALA A 26 -13.59 -27.89 0.87
CA ALA A 26 -14.70 -28.69 0.37
C ALA A 26 -14.74 -30.09 1.00
N GLN A 27 -13.59 -30.76 1.10
CA GLN A 27 -13.47 -32.08 1.75
C GLN A 27 -13.82 -32.01 3.23
N TRP A 28 -13.36 -30.96 3.93
CA TRP A 28 -13.68 -30.74 5.33
C TRP A 28 -15.21 -30.66 5.54
N VAL A 29 -15.94 -29.96 4.68
CA VAL A 29 -17.40 -29.88 4.75
C VAL A 29 -18.06 -31.25 4.67
N GLN A 30 -17.65 -32.08 3.71
CA GLN A 30 -18.22 -33.43 3.54
C GLN A 30 -17.96 -34.32 4.76
N VAL A 31 -16.74 -34.25 5.33
CA VAL A 31 -16.37 -35.02 6.53
C VAL A 31 -17.18 -34.59 7.76
N HIS A 32 -17.63 -33.34 7.81
CA HIS A 32 -18.40 -32.79 8.93
C HIS A 32 -19.92 -32.81 8.67
N GLY A 33 -20.37 -33.64 7.73
CA GLY A 33 -21.80 -33.90 7.48
C GLY A 33 -22.51 -32.83 6.65
N GLY A 34 -21.78 -31.94 5.99
CA GLY A 34 -22.35 -31.01 5.00
C GLY A 34 -22.66 -31.72 3.68
N SER A 35 -23.62 -31.18 2.93
CA SER A 35 -23.99 -31.73 1.62
C SER A 35 -22.88 -31.57 0.59
N ALA A 36 -22.97 -32.32 -0.52
CA ALA A 36 -22.08 -32.14 -1.67
C ALA A 36 -22.17 -30.70 -2.23
N ARG A 37 -23.36 -30.10 -2.21
CA ARG A 37 -23.58 -28.74 -2.69
C ARG A 37 -22.92 -27.70 -1.79
N LEU A 38 -23.04 -27.84 -0.48
CA LEU A 38 -22.33 -26.97 0.46
C LEU A 38 -20.81 -27.11 0.32
N ALA A 39 -20.30 -28.32 0.11
CA ALA A 39 -18.88 -28.56 -0.10
C ALA A 39 -18.36 -27.82 -1.34
N GLU A 40 -19.11 -27.87 -2.44
CA GLU A 40 -18.78 -27.13 -3.66
C GLU A 40 -18.76 -25.61 -3.43
N VAL A 41 -19.83 -25.08 -2.84
CA VAL A 41 -19.95 -23.64 -2.53
C VAL A 41 -18.87 -23.17 -1.56
N ALA A 42 -18.52 -23.98 -0.55
CA ALA A 42 -17.46 -23.66 0.40
C ALA A 42 -16.07 -23.64 -0.26
N GLY A 43 -15.81 -24.54 -1.22
CA GLY A 43 -14.58 -24.51 -2.01
C GLY A 43 -14.49 -23.26 -2.88
N TRP A 44 -15.58 -22.87 -3.54
CA TRP A 44 -15.64 -21.60 -4.28
C TRP A 44 -15.52 -20.37 -3.37
N ALA A 45 -16.08 -20.40 -2.17
CA ALA A 45 -15.94 -19.32 -1.19
C ALA A 45 -14.49 -19.20 -0.70
N SER A 46 -13.79 -20.32 -0.49
CA SER A 46 -12.34 -20.35 -0.21
C SER A 46 -11.53 -19.75 -1.37
N TYR A 47 -11.87 -20.13 -2.61
CA TYR A 47 -11.22 -19.59 -3.80
C TYR A 47 -11.42 -18.07 -3.91
N ALA A 48 -12.66 -17.60 -3.72
CA ALA A 48 -13.02 -16.19 -3.73
C ALA A 48 -12.31 -15.39 -2.60
N ASP A 49 -12.25 -15.94 -1.37
CA ASP A 49 -11.48 -15.37 -0.25
C ASP A 49 -10.00 -15.19 -0.62
N GLY A 50 -9.45 -16.16 -1.33
CA GLY A 50 -8.11 -16.11 -1.90
C GLY A 50 -7.84 -14.99 -2.91
N LEU A 51 -8.88 -14.54 -3.59
CA LEU A 51 -8.85 -13.42 -4.54
C LEU A 51 -9.25 -12.09 -3.89
N GLY A 52 -9.53 -12.11 -2.59
CA GLY A 52 -9.84 -10.93 -1.79
C GLY A 52 -11.32 -10.66 -1.57
N ASP A 53 -12.24 -11.53 -2.00
CA ASP A 53 -13.66 -11.39 -1.66
C ASP A 53 -13.91 -11.75 -0.19
N ALA A 54 -14.70 -10.95 0.52
CA ALA A 54 -15.10 -11.27 1.89
C ALA A 54 -16.24 -12.30 1.93
N ALA A 55 -17.08 -12.32 0.88
CA ALA A 55 -18.20 -13.23 0.72
C ALA A 55 -18.41 -13.57 -0.77
N LEU A 56 -18.99 -14.74 -1.03
CA LEU A 56 -19.39 -15.22 -2.35
C LEU A 56 -20.89 -14.95 -2.57
N PRO A 57 -21.29 -14.11 -3.54
CA PRO A 57 -22.69 -13.92 -3.89
C PRO A 57 -23.26 -15.19 -4.52
N LEU A 58 -24.35 -15.71 -3.97
CA LEU A 58 -25.09 -16.85 -4.53
C LEU A 58 -26.35 -16.41 -5.29
N LEU A 59 -26.79 -15.17 -5.10
CA LEU A 59 -27.97 -14.59 -5.76
C LEU A 59 -27.60 -13.31 -6.52
N GLY A 60 -28.46 -12.93 -7.47
CA GLY A 60 -28.34 -11.68 -8.23
C GLY A 60 -27.37 -11.76 -9.42
N ALA A 61 -27.02 -10.61 -9.97
CA ALA A 61 -26.21 -10.51 -11.19
C ALA A 61 -24.77 -11.02 -11.04
N ASP A 62 -24.26 -11.09 -9.81
CA ASP A 62 -22.92 -11.62 -9.50
C ASP A 62 -22.96 -13.10 -9.09
N ALA A 63 -24.13 -13.77 -9.14
CA ALA A 63 -24.20 -15.21 -8.98
C ALA A 63 -23.39 -15.89 -10.09
N GLY A 64 -22.47 -16.79 -9.72
CA GLY A 64 -21.53 -17.42 -10.66
C GLY A 64 -20.20 -16.69 -10.84
N ARG A 65 -19.90 -15.75 -9.95
CA ARG A 65 -18.58 -15.11 -9.83
C ARG A 65 -17.42 -16.11 -9.93
N HIS A 66 -16.34 -15.69 -10.56
CA HIS A 66 -15.13 -16.49 -10.81
C HIS A 66 -15.30 -17.70 -11.74
N GLY A 67 -16.43 -17.82 -12.43
CA GLY A 67 -16.76 -18.95 -13.29
C GLY A 67 -17.42 -20.12 -12.55
N MET A 68 -17.93 -19.88 -11.34
CA MET A 68 -18.80 -20.83 -10.66
C MET A 68 -20.13 -20.94 -11.42
N THR A 69 -20.71 -22.14 -11.49
CA THR A 69 -22.09 -22.28 -11.97
C THR A 69 -23.05 -21.67 -10.93
N PRO A 70 -23.86 -20.66 -11.28
CA PRO A 70 -24.77 -20.02 -10.34
C PRO A 70 -25.71 -21.04 -9.69
N PRO A 71 -25.88 -21.03 -8.35
CA PRO A 71 -26.89 -21.86 -7.70
C PRO A 71 -28.31 -21.37 -8.00
N THR A 72 -29.25 -22.31 -8.01
CA THR A 72 -30.68 -21.98 -8.11
C THR A 72 -31.16 -21.36 -6.80
N ALA A 73 -32.31 -20.67 -6.81
CA ALA A 73 -32.90 -20.15 -5.58
C ALA A 73 -33.24 -21.29 -4.59
N GLU A 74 -33.64 -22.45 -5.10
CA GLU A 74 -33.90 -23.66 -4.30
C GLU A 74 -32.61 -24.20 -3.68
N ASP A 75 -31.49 -24.23 -4.42
CA ASP A 75 -30.19 -24.60 -3.86
C ASP A 75 -29.81 -23.68 -2.71
N VAL A 76 -29.99 -22.36 -2.88
CA VAL A 76 -29.65 -21.37 -1.86
C VAL A 76 -30.51 -21.56 -0.60
N GLU A 77 -31.80 -21.87 -0.75
CA GLU A 77 -32.67 -22.15 0.38
C GLU A 77 -32.31 -23.47 1.08
N ALA A 78 -31.97 -24.51 0.33
CA ALA A 78 -31.48 -25.77 0.88
C ALA A 78 -30.19 -25.56 1.69
N LEU A 79 -29.27 -24.72 1.21
CA LEU A 79 -28.04 -24.35 1.93
C LEU A 79 -28.33 -23.64 3.26
N ARG A 80 -29.38 -22.81 3.35
CA ARG A 80 -29.78 -22.16 4.63
C ARG A 80 -30.19 -23.18 5.68
N GLY A 81 -30.72 -24.33 5.28
CA GLY A 81 -31.14 -25.40 6.17
C GLY A 81 -30.00 -26.28 6.70
N GLU A 82 -28.77 -26.13 6.18
CA GLU A 82 -27.65 -26.99 6.59
C GLU A 82 -27.07 -26.61 7.96
N ALA A 83 -26.76 -27.61 8.78
CA ALA A 83 -26.26 -27.40 10.15
C ALA A 83 -24.96 -26.59 10.24
N LEU A 84 -24.14 -26.60 9.19
CA LEU A 84 -22.87 -25.86 9.10
C LEU A 84 -23.06 -24.41 8.62
N VAL A 85 -24.27 -24.02 8.23
CA VAL A 85 -24.60 -22.69 7.69
C VAL A 85 -25.51 -21.96 8.68
N GLY A 86 -25.14 -20.72 8.99
CA GLY A 86 -25.92 -19.83 9.85
C GLY A 86 -26.38 -18.56 9.15
N ASP A 87 -27.20 -17.79 9.85
CA ASP A 87 -27.62 -16.44 9.47
C ASP A 87 -26.66 -15.34 9.95
N GLY A 88 -25.63 -15.70 10.73
CA GLY A 88 -24.68 -14.77 11.33
C GLY A 88 -24.97 -14.43 12.80
N SER A 89 -26.07 -14.92 13.37
CA SER A 89 -26.42 -14.70 14.79
C SER A 89 -25.59 -15.55 15.76
N ARG A 90 -25.11 -16.71 15.32
CA ARG A 90 -24.30 -17.66 16.11
C ARG A 90 -23.09 -18.11 15.31
N ARG A 91 -22.04 -18.49 16.04
CA ARG A 91 -20.79 -18.97 15.44
C ARG A 91 -20.96 -20.35 14.80
N GLN A 92 -21.25 -20.35 13.50
CA GLN A 92 -21.17 -21.52 12.61
C GLN A 92 -19.99 -21.35 11.64
N PRO A 93 -19.51 -22.39 10.95
CA PRO A 93 -18.41 -22.26 9.99
C PRO A 93 -18.71 -21.27 8.85
N PHE A 94 -19.93 -21.32 8.32
CA PHE A 94 -20.38 -20.50 7.21
C PHE A 94 -21.58 -19.64 7.60
N VAL A 95 -21.71 -18.50 6.93
CA VAL A 95 -22.84 -17.59 7.06
C VAL A 95 -23.43 -17.36 5.68
N LEU A 96 -24.75 -17.52 5.56
CA LEU A 96 -25.50 -17.13 4.37
C LEU A 96 -26.48 -16.02 4.77
N ASP A 97 -26.13 -14.77 4.44
CA ASP A 97 -26.94 -13.61 4.83
C ASP A 97 -28.26 -13.52 4.04
N ALA A 98 -29.14 -12.60 4.44
CA ALA A 98 -30.44 -12.39 3.78
C ALA A 98 -30.31 -11.96 2.31
N ASP A 99 -29.21 -11.31 1.94
CA ASP A 99 -28.93 -10.88 0.57
C ASP A 99 -28.36 -12.02 -0.31
N GLY A 100 -28.19 -13.22 0.26
CA GLY A 100 -27.64 -14.38 -0.44
C GLY A 100 -26.12 -14.37 -0.57
N ARG A 101 -25.41 -13.68 0.32
CA ARG A 101 -23.94 -13.73 0.40
C ARG A 101 -23.50 -14.86 1.32
N PHE A 102 -22.72 -15.79 0.77
CA PHE A 102 -22.12 -16.89 1.50
C PHE A 102 -20.69 -16.55 1.93
N ALA A 103 -20.41 -16.52 3.22
CA ALA A 103 -19.11 -16.12 3.76
C ALA A 103 -18.61 -17.11 4.82
N PHE A 104 -17.29 -17.15 5.03
CA PHE A 104 -16.76 -17.69 6.27
C PHE A 104 -17.20 -16.82 7.44
N TRP A 105 -17.55 -17.44 8.57
CA TRP A 105 -17.92 -16.71 9.79
C TRP A 105 -16.88 -15.67 10.20
N ARG A 106 -15.59 -15.98 10.01
CA ARG A 106 -14.49 -15.04 10.27
C ARG A 106 -14.71 -13.70 9.58
N ASN A 107 -14.98 -13.72 8.27
CA ASN A 107 -15.13 -12.50 7.47
C ASN A 107 -16.42 -11.77 7.87
N HIS A 108 -17.54 -12.49 8.00
CA HIS A 108 -18.81 -11.92 8.46
C HIS A 108 -18.69 -11.24 9.83
N ALA A 109 -17.97 -11.87 10.78
CA ALA A 109 -17.73 -11.31 12.11
C ALA A 109 -16.82 -10.07 12.08
N HIS A 110 -15.84 -10.01 11.17
CA HIS A 110 -15.05 -8.81 10.94
C HIS A 110 -15.92 -7.68 10.38
N GLU A 111 -16.68 -7.93 9.30
CA GLU A 111 -17.55 -6.92 8.68
C GLU A 111 -18.57 -6.36 9.68
N THR A 112 -19.26 -7.24 10.42
CA THR A 112 -20.29 -6.84 11.38
C THR A 112 -19.72 -5.96 12.48
N ALA A 113 -18.57 -6.32 13.04
CA ALA A 113 -17.98 -5.51 14.08
C ALA A 113 -17.35 -4.22 13.58
N ILE A 114 -16.77 -4.20 12.37
CA ILE A 114 -16.32 -2.94 11.75
C ILE A 114 -17.51 -2.00 11.61
N ALA A 115 -18.64 -2.49 11.09
CA ALA A 115 -19.85 -1.69 10.94
C ALA A 115 -20.34 -1.13 12.28
N LEU A 116 -20.38 -1.95 13.34
CA LEU A 116 -20.74 -1.51 14.69
C LEU A 116 -19.78 -0.44 15.25
N HIS A 117 -18.46 -0.66 15.11
CA HIS A 117 -17.44 0.30 15.57
C HIS A 117 -17.52 1.64 14.84
N VAL A 118 -17.77 1.61 13.52
CA VAL A 118 -17.96 2.81 12.71
C VAL A 118 -19.23 3.54 13.13
N ALA A 119 -20.36 2.84 13.25
CA ALA A 119 -21.62 3.43 13.69
C ALA A 119 -21.50 4.11 15.06
N GLN A 120 -20.90 3.43 16.04
CA GLN A 120 -20.69 3.97 17.39
C GLN A 120 -19.85 5.27 17.36
N ARG A 121 -18.78 5.31 16.57
CA ARG A 121 -17.91 6.50 16.45
C ARG A 121 -18.61 7.66 15.74
N ARG A 122 -19.46 7.38 14.76
CA ARG A 122 -20.26 8.39 14.06
C ARG A 122 -21.27 9.05 15.01
N GLN A 123 -21.83 8.29 15.95
CA GLN A 123 -22.77 8.80 16.95
C GLN A 123 -22.10 9.58 18.09
N ALA A 124 -20.80 9.35 18.35
CA ALA A 124 -20.05 9.93 19.46
C ALA A 124 -19.38 11.29 19.15
N ALA A 125 -19.91 12.06 18.20
CA ALA A 125 -19.38 13.38 17.85
C ALA A 125 -19.56 14.38 19.01
N ALA A 126 -18.51 15.15 19.30
CA ALA A 126 -18.53 16.22 20.28
C ALA A 126 -18.96 17.56 19.62
N PRO A 127 -19.67 18.42 20.35
CA PRO A 127 -20.00 19.76 19.87
C PRO A 127 -18.72 20.59 19.67
N VAL A 128 -18.73 21.44 18.66
CA VAL A 128 -17.62 22.34 18.31
C VAL A 128 -18.13 23.77 18.27
N ASP A 129 -17.38 24.70 18.86
CA ASP A 129 -17.64 26.13 18.71
C ASP A 129 -17.28 26.55 17.26
N ALA A 130 -18.32 26.79 16.47
CA ALA A 130 -18.19 27.13 15.05
C ALA A 130 -17.46 28.46 14.82
N ALA A 131 -17.63 29.44 15.72
CA ALA A 131 -17.00 30.75 15.58
C ALA A 131 -15.50 30.65 15.87
N ALA A 132 -15.14 29.95 16.95
CA ALA A 132 -13.73 29.67 17.27
C ALA A 132 -13.06 28.86 16.15
N LEU A 133 -13.72 27.80 15.66
CA LEU A 133 -13.19 26.98 14.57
C LEU A 133 -12.96 27.80 13.30
N ALA A 134 -13.89 28.68 12.92
CA ALA A 134 -13.74 29.52 11.74
C ALA A 134 -12.52 30.45 11.83
N ALA A 135 -12.32 31.10 12.98
CA ALA A 135 -11.18 31.99 13.22
C ALA A 135 -9.84 31.23 13.22
N ASP A 136 -9.79 30.05 13.85
CA ASP A 136 -8.61 29.20 13.87
C ASP A 136 -8.29 28.65 12.47
N LEU A 137 -9.29 28.32 11.65
CA LEU A 137 -9.12 27.94 10.24
C LEU A 137 -8.56 29.09 9.39
N ASP A 138 -9.06 30.31 9.57
CA ASP A 138 -8.53 31.50 8.87
C ASP A 138 -7.06 31.73 9.21
N THR A 139 -6.68 31.51 10.47
CA THR A 139 -5.29 31.61 10.90
C THR A 139 -4.42 30.51 10.27
N LEU A 140 -4.89 29.25 10.31
CA LEU A 140 -4.12 28.09 9.87
C LEU A 140 -3.92 28.00 8.34
N PHE A 141 -4.84 28.60 7.58
CA PHE A 141 -4.83 28.66 6.12
C PHE A 141 -4.58 30.08 5.60
N ALA A 142 -4.08 31.00 6.44
CA ALA A 142 -3.76 32.36 6.03
C ALA A 142 -2.75 32.35 4.88
N GLY A 143 -3.09 33.01 3.76
CA GLY A 143 -2.23 33.08 2.57
C GLY A 143 -2.25 31.83 1.67
N ASP A 144 -3.04 30.80 2.00
CA ASP A 144 -3.22 29.66 1.11
C ASP A 144 -4.07 30.04 -0.12
N THR A 145 -3.86 29.31 -1.22
CA THR A 145 -4.53 29.54 -2.51
C THR A 145 -5.86 28.76 -2.61
N ALA A 146 -6.72 29.11 -3.56
CA ALA A 146 -8.00 28.44 -3.79
C ALA A 146 -7.93 26.89 -3.89
N PRO A 147 -6.89 26.27 -4.50
CA PRO A 147 -6.71 24.81 -4.49
C PRO A 147 -6.65 24.17 -3.08
N ALA A 148 -6.30 24.92 -2.04
CA ALA A 148 -6.26 24.44 -0.66
C ALA A 148 -7.64 24.41 0.02
N GLN A 149 -8.71 24.93 -0.61
CA GLN A 149 -10.04 25.01 0.00
C GLN A 149 -10.55 23.63 0.45
N ARG A 150 -10.37 22.59 -0.37
CA ARG A 150 -10.75 21.22 0.03
C ARG A 150 -9.94 20.68 1.21
N GLN A 151 -8.69 21.13 1.37
CA GLN A 151 -7.87 20.78 2.55
C GLN A 151 -8.38 21.52 3.78
N ARG A 152 -8.81 22.77 3.64
CA ARG A 152 -9.48 23.55 4.69
C ARG A 152 -10.79 22.89 5.12
N ASP A 153 -11.62 22.48 4.16
CA ASP A 153 -12.88 21.76 4.43
C ASP A 153 -12.61 20.45 5.16
N ALA A 154 -11.55 19.71 4.78
CA ALA A 154 -11.12 18.50 5.48
C ALA A 154 -10.73 18.75 6.95
N VAL A 155 -9.96 19.82 7.21
CA VAL A 155 -9.56 20.18 8.58
C VAL A 155 -10.79 20.57 9.41
N ALA A 156 -11.69 21.37 8.85
CA ALA A 156 -12.93 21.77 9.51
C ALA A 156 -13.82 20.55 9.85
N ALA A 157 -13.96 19.63 8.91
CA ALA A 157 -14.77 18.44 9.05
C ALA A 157 -14.23 17.44 10.09
N ALA A 158 -12.92 17.42 10.35
CA ALA A 158 -12.36 16.47 11.31
C ALA A 158 -12.67 16.82 12.78
N VAL A 159 -12.83 18.11 13.10
CA VAL A 159 -12.97 18.57 14.50
C VAL A 159 -14.28 18.08 15.10
N GLY A 160 -14.21 17.60 16.35
CA GLY A 160 -15.35 17.05 17.09
C GLY A 160 -15.73 15.62 16.73
N ARG A 161 -15.23 15.03 15.64
CA ARG A 161 -15.60 13.67 15.21
C ARG A 161 -14.68 12.60 15.80
N ARG A 162 -15.22 11.40 16.04
CA ARG A 162 -14.42 10.22 16.47
C ARG A 162 -13.94 9.35 15.32
N LEU A 163 -14.49 9.55 14.12
CA LEU A 163 -14.04 8.95 12.88
C LEU A 163 -13.94 10.05 11.83
N PHE A 164 -12.82 10.11 11.13
CA PHE A 164 -12.62 10.95 9.97
C PHE A 164 -11.86 10.19 8.89
N VAL A 165 -12.30 10.32 7.64
CA VAL A 165 -11.70 9.67 6.47
C VAL A 165 -11.27 10.74 5.48
N LEU A 166 -9.97 10.81 5.19
CA LEU A 166 -9.42 11.65 4.13
C LEU A 166 -8.97 10.78 2.97
N THR A 167 -9.69 10.84 1.86
CA THR A 167 -9.33 10.14 0.63
C THR A 167 -8.80 11.11 -0.42
N GLY A 168 -7.94 10.64 -1.32
CA GLY A 168 -7.47 11.44 -2.44
C GLY A 168 -6.30 10.78 -3.15
N GLY A 169 -6.09 11.14 -4.41
CA GLY A 169 -5.00 10.63 -5.24
C GLY A 169 -3.60 10.96 -4.69
N PRO A 170 -2.52 10.38 -5.25
CA PRO A 170 -1.15 10.79 -4.92
C PRO A 170 -0.92 12.27 -5.22
N GLY A 171 -0.13 12.93 -4.36
CA GLY A 171 0.17 14.35 -4.55
C GLY A 171 -0.92 15.34 -4.18
N THR A 172 -2.10 14.90 -3.73
CA THR A 172 -3.22 15.80 -3.32
C THR A 172 -3.00 16.56 -2.01
N GLY A 173 -1.84 16.35 -1.38
CA GLY A 173 -1.47 17.02 -0.13
C GLY A 173 -2.10 16.41 1.13
N LYS A 174 -2.59 15.16 1.08
CA LYS A 174 -3.14 14.44 2.25
C LYS A 174 -2.28 14.62 3.50
N THR A 175 -0.98 14.37 3.41
CA THR A 175 -0.06 14.45 4.55
C THR A 175 0.15 15.89 5.04
N THR A 176 0.10 16.87 4.16
CA THR A 176 0.11 18.30 4.54
C THR A 176 -1.18 18.67 5.27
N THR A 177 -2.33 18.19 4.80
CA THR A 177 -3.63 18.33 5.48
C THR A 177 -3.60 17.70 6.87
N VAL A 178 -2.92 16.57 7.04
CA VAL A 178 -2.80 15.89 8.36
C VAL A 178 -2.09 16.75 9.38
N LEU A 179 -1.03 17.46 9.00
CA LEU A 179 -0.33 18.36 9.93
C LEU A 179 -1.30 19.43 10.45
N ARG A 180 -2.03 20.09 9.54
CA ARG A 180 -3.03 21.10 9.88
C ARG A 180 -4.21 20.52 10.69
N LEU A 181 -4.66 19.31 10.34
CA LEU A 181 -5.68 18.57 11.06
C LEU A 181 -5.25 18.29 12.50
N LEU A 182 -4.01 17.83 12.72
CA LEU A 182 -3.48 17.57 14.06
C LEU A 182 -3.33 18.83 14.89
N LEU A 183 -2.95 19.96 14.28
CA LEU A 183 -2.93 21.26 14.96
C LEU A 183 -4.35 21.65 15.41
N MET A 184 -5.33 21.50 14.52
CA MET A 184 -6.73 21.85 14.80
C MET A 184 -7.36 20.95 15.87
N LEU A 185 -7.14 19.63 15.79
CA LEU A 185 -7.63 18.70 16.81
C LEU A 185 -7.02 18.99 18.18
N GLN A 186 -5.74 19.34 18.25
CA GLN A 186 -5.11 19.74 19.51
C GLN A 186 -5.64 21.07 20.05
N ARG A 187 -5.91 22.03 19.16
CA ARG A 187 -6.43 23.36 19.52
C ARG A 187 -7.81 23.29 20.18
N HIS A 188 -8.68 22.42 19.66
CA HIS A 188 -10.05 22.25 20.16
C HIS A 188 -10.20 21.09 21.16
N ALA A 189 -9.12 20.45 21.58
CA ALA A 189 -9.17 19.42 22.62
C ALA A 189 -9.26 20.06 24.02
N ALA A 190 -10.04 19.43 24.91
CA ALA A 190 -10.18 19.88 26.30
C ALA A 190 -8.86 19.79 27.10
N ALA A 191 -7.97 18.89 26.72
CA ALA A 191 -6.64 18.72 27.27
C ALA A 191 -5.66 18.37 26.15
N ALA A 192 -4.36 18.49 26.40
CA ALA A 192 -3.33 18.15 25.41
C ALA A 192 -3.41 16.66 25.02
N PRO A 193 -3.82 16.33 23.79
CA PRO A 193 -4.10 14.95 23.40
C PRO A 193 -2.81 14.20 23.06
N VAL A 194 -2.77 12.91 23.39
CA VAL A 194 -1.71 12.01 22.95
C VAL A 194 -1.99 11.57 21.50
N VAL A 195 -1.08 11.91 20.60
CA VAL A 195 -1.17 11.58 19.17
C VAL A 195 -0.33 10.35 18.85
N GLN A 196 -0.94 9.38 18.17
CA GLN A 196 -0.27 8.20 17.65
C GLN A 196 -0.38 8.14 16.12
N LEU A 197 0.78 8.08 15.46
CA LEU A 197 0.88 7.93 14.01
C LEU A 197 1.19 6.48 13.64
N ALA A 198 0.51 5.96 12.62
CA ALA A 198 0.76 4.64 12.09
C ALA A 198 0.55 4.52 10.58
N ALA A 199 1.12 3.47 10.01
CA ALA A 199 0.86 3.05 8.63
C ALA A 199 0.98 1.51 8.51
N PRO A 200 0.44 0.88 7.45
CA PRO A 200 0.59 -0.55 7.20
C PRO A 200 2.05 -1.02 7.05
N THR A 201 2.90 -0.19 6.45
CA THR A 201 4.31 -0.52 6.14
C THR A 201 5.30 0.45 6.78
N GLY A 202 6.55 0.01 6.95
CA GLY A 202 7.63 0.84 7.50
C GLY A 202 7.91 2.07 6.63
N LYS A 203 7.96 1.89 5.31
CA LYS A 203 8.14 2.98 4.35
C LYS A 203 7.05 4.05 4.43
N ALA A 204 5.79 3.64 4.48
CA ALA A 204 4.68 4.60 4.60
C ALA A 204 4.78 5.40 5.92
N ALA A 205 5.13 4.73 7.03
CA ALA A 205 5.34 5.39 8.31
C ALA A 205 6.52 6.41 8.27
N GLN A 206 7.64 6.05 7.64
CA GLN A 206 8.78 6.96 7.46
C GLN A 206 8.43 8.18 6.59
N ARG A 207 7.73 7.96 5.47
CA ARG A 207 7.28 9.03 4.57
C ARG A 207 6.31 9.99 5.24
N LEU A 208 5.41 9.47 6.08
CA LEU A 208 4.53 10.27 6.93
C LEU A 208 5.34 11.19 7.85
N LEU A 209 6.34 10.66 8.56
CA LEU A 209 7.23 11.47 9.42
C LEU A 209 8.01 12.52 8.64
N GLN A 210 8.59 12.16 7.50
CA GLN A 210 9.35 13.09 6.66
C GLN A 210 8.49 14.27 6.22
N SER A 211 7.26 13.99 5.80
CA SER A 211 6.31 15.02 5.37
C SER A 211 5.86 15.92 6.52
N LEU A 212 5.63 15.35 7.71
CA LEU A 212 5.33 16.14 8.92
C LEU A 212 6.50 17.05 9.31
N ARG A 213 7.75 16.55 9.30
CA ARG A 213 8.95 17.36 9.57
C ARG A 213 9.07 18.54 8.61
N ALA A 214 8.92 18.27 7.31
CA ALA A 214 8.98 19.30 6.28
C ALA A 214 7.87 20.34 6.46
N GLY A 215 6.65 19.90 6.74
CA GLY A 215 5.52 20.80 7.01
C GLY A 215 5.71 21.63 8.28
N LYS A 216 6.24 21.04 9.36
CA LYS A 216 6.58 21.78 10.59
C LYS A 216 7.61 22.86 10.33
N ALA A 217 8.66 22.55 9.57
CA ALA A 217 9.68 23.53 9.18
C ALA A 217 9.08 24.70 8.40
N ALA A 218 8.16 24.43 7.47
CA ALA A 218 7.46 25.46 6.70
C ALA A 218 6.52 26.33 7.55
N LEU A 219 5.90 25.78 8.59
CA LEU A 219 5.02 26.53 9.51
C LEU A 219 5.77 27.28 10.63
N ARG A 220 7.05 26.98 10.85
CA ARG A 220 7.92 27.69 11.80
C ARG A 220 8.50 28.99 11.24
N GLY A 221 8.62 29.14 9.93
CA GLY A 221 9.24 30.32 9.32
C GLY A 221 8.83 30.56 7.86
N GLY A 222 8.89 31.82 7.40
CA GLY A 222 8.47 32.24 6.06
C GLY A 222 7.10 32.90 6.04
N ALA A 223 6.51 33.06 4.84
CA ALA A 223 5.23 33.77 4.63
C ALA A 223 4.00 33.05 5.23
N GLY A 224 4.14 31.78 5.64
CA GLY A 224 3.09 30.97 6.28
C GLY A 224 3.39 30.63 7.74
N ALA A 225 4.24 31.40 8.41
CA ALA A 225 4.59 31.17 9.81
C ALA A 225 3.35 31.31 10.71
N LEU A 226 3.12 30.33 11.59
CA LEU A 226 1.99 30.38 12.51
C LEU A 226 2.23 31.40 13.65
N PRO A 227 1.18 32.06 14.15
CA PRO A 227 1.28 32.97 15.28
C PRO A 227 1.88 32.30 16.54
N PRO A 228 2.45 33.08 17.48
CA PRO A 228 3.17 32.54 18.64
C PRO A 228 2.38 31.57 19.50
N ASP A 229 1.05 31.73 19.60
CA ASP A 229 0.17 30.86 20.40
C ASP A 229 -0.02 29.45 19.79
N TRP A 230 0.27 29.27 18.50
CA TRP A 230 0.24 27.97 17.83
C TRP A 230 1.54 27.18 17.94
N GLN A 231 2.66 27.84 18.24
CA GLN A 231 3.98 27.20 18.32
C GLN A 231 4.02 26.04 19.33
N PRO A 232 3.44 26.13 20.54
CA PRO A 232 3.38 25.00 21.47
C PRO A 232 2.59 23.80 20.93
N LEU A 233 1.56 24.02 20.10
CA LEU A 233 0.79 22.94 19.47
C LEU A 233 1.61 22.26 18.36
N LEU A 234 2.38 23.05 17.61
CA LEU A 234 3.28 22.56 16.58
C LEU A 234 4.38 21.68 17.18
N GLU A 235 4.99 22.10 18.28
CA GLU A 235 6.05 21.34 18.97
C GLU A 235 5.58 19.97 19.46
N ARG A 236 4.32 19.86 19.93
CA ARG A 236 3.73 18.59 20.41
C ARG A 236 3.48 17.56 19.31
N ILE A 237 3.45 17.95 18.04
CA ILE A 237 3.21 17.01 16.94
C ILE A 237 4.38 16.03 16.82
N PRO A 238 4.13 14.71 16.90
CA PRO A 238 5.19 13.70 16.81
C PRO A 238 5.95 13.78 15.49
N GLU A 239 7.28 13.90 15.58
CA GLU A 239 8.16 13.95 14.40
C GLU A 239 9.22 12.83 14.39
N HIS A 240 9.31 12.04 15.45
CA HIS A 240 10.32 10.98 15.59
C HIS A 240 9.74 9.56 15.56
N THR A 241 8.43 9.40 15.69
CA THR A 241 7.83 8.07 15.85
C THR A 241 6.51 7.94 15.10
N ALA A 242 6.53 7.14 14.05
CA ALA A 242 5.35 6.54 13.42
C ALA A 242 5.59 5.04 13.39
N LEU A 243 4.58 4.27 13.78
CA LEU A 243 4.71 2.82 13.91
C LEU A 243 4.08 2.12 12.71
N THR A 244 4.56 0.91 12.38
CA THR A 244 3.75 0.02 11.56
C THR A 244 2.52 -0.42 12.38
N LEU A 245 1.39 -0.70 11.73
CA LEU A 245 0.20 -1.19 12.44
C LEU A 245 0.47 -2.45 13.26
N HIS A 246 1.28 -3.37 12.73
CA HIS A 246 1.74 -4.55 13.46
C HIS A 246 2.46 -4.18 14.77
N ARG A 247 3.33 -3.16 14.75
CA ARG A 247 4.03 -2.71 15.96
C ARG A 247 3.10 -1.97 16.91
N LEU A 248 2.22 -1.12 16.38
CA LEU A 248 1.23 -0.39 17.18
C LEU A 248 0.33 -1.37 17.95
N LEU A 249 -0.20 -2.39 17.26
CA LEU A 249 -1.06 -3.43 17.84
C LEU A 249 -0.30 -4.47 18.67
N GLY A 250 1.03 -4.40 18.70
CA GLY A 250 1.88 -5.35 19.42
C GLY A 250 1.73 -6.78 18.90
N TYR A 251 1.97 -6.97 17.60
CA TYR A 251 1.93 -8.28 16.94
C TYR A 251 2.99 -9.23 17.50
N GLU A 252 2.57 -10.43 17.89
CA GLU A 252 3.44 -11.54 18.34
C GLU A 252 3.53 -12.60 17.23
N PRO A 253 4.63 -12.66 16.45
CA PRO A 253 4.75 -13.59 15.32
C PRO A 253 4.60 -15.06 15.72
N ARG A 254 5.13 -15.46 16.89
CA ARG A 254 5.07 -16.85 17.37
C ARG A 254 3.64 -17.34 17.68
N ARG A 255 2.74 -16.43 18.03
CA ARG A 255 1.35 -16.74 18.38
C ARG A 255 0.35 -16.25 17.33
N ASN A 256 0.84 -15.58 16.29
CA ASN A 256 0.05 -14.94 15.24
C ASN A 256 -1.15 -14.13 15.79
N ARG A 257 -0.89 -13.31 16.81
CA ARG A 257 -1.93 -12.52 17.51
C ARG A 257 -1.45 -11.11 17.81
N PHE A 258 -2.39 -10.19 17.97
CA PHE A 258 -2.14 -8.87 18.52
C PHE A 258 -2.31 -8.88 20.04
N THR A 259 -1.48 -8.10 20.73
CA THR A 259 -1.53 -7.97 22.20
C THR A 259 -2.35 -6.78 22.68
N ARG A 260 -2.64 -5.83 21.77
CA ARG A 260 -3.59 -4.75 21.99
C ARG A 260 -4.95 -5.11 21.41
N GLY A 261 -5.99 -4.63 22.08
CA GLY A 261 -7.39 -4.85 21.76
C GLY A 261 -8.26 -4.17 22.82
N ARG A 262 -9.53 -4.52 22.95
CA ARG A 262 -10.45 -3.82 23.86
C ARG A 262 -10.00 -3.84 25.32
N ALA A 263 -9.40 -4.94 25.78
CA ALA A 263 -8.89 -5.09 27.14
C ALA A 263 -7.57 -4.34 27.40
N ARG A 264 -6.83 -3.99 26.34
CA ARG A 264 -5.56 -3.27 26.41
C ARG A 264 -5.47 -2.28 25.25
N PRO A 265 -6.21 -1.16 25.32
CA PRO A 265 -6.31 -0.24 24.20
C PRO A 265 -4.99 0.49 23.94
N ILE A 266 -4.91 1.12 22.78
CA ILE A 266 -3.87 2.09 22.44
C ILE A 266 -4.07 3.32 23.33
N ALA A 267 -3.02 3.70 24.06
CA ALA A 267 -3.01 4.86 24.94
C ALA A 267 -2.79 6.15 24.13
N ALA A 268 -3.76 6.49 23.28
CA ALA A 268 -3.75 7.70 22.46
C ALA A 268 -5.16 8.28 22.34
N ASP A 269 -5.27 9.60 22.33
CA ASP A 269 -6.52 10.35 22.11
C ASP A 269 -6.79 10.57 20.62
N ILE A 270 -5.73 10.60 19.81
CA ILE A 270 -5.80 10.72 18.35
C ILE A 270 -4.95 9.63 17.73
N VAL A 271 -5.54 8.83 16.84
CA VAL A 271 -4.84 7.79 16.07
C VAL A 271 -4.97 8.12 14.59
N VAL A 272 -3.84 8.35 13.92
CA VAL A 272 -3.78 8.62 12.48
C VAL A 272 -3.19 7.41 11.77
N VAL A 273 -3.87 6.91 10.75
CA VAL A 273 -3.40 5.80 9.91
C VAL A 273 -3.27 6.27 8.46
N ASP A 274 -2.04 6.36 7.97
CA ASP A 274 -1.74 6.62 6.55
C ASP A 274 -1.76 5.32 5.71
N GLU A 275 -1.98 5.44 4.40
CA GLU A 275 -2.10 4.32 3.45
C GLU A 275 -3.18 3.29 3.85
N ALA A 276 -4.33 3.76 4.33
CA ALA A 276 -5.46 2.93 4.74
C ALA A 276 -6.04 2.05 3.61
N SER A 277 -5.71 2.33 2.34
CA SER A 277 -6.06 1.49 1.18
C SER A 277 -5.46 0.08 1.27
N MET A 278 -4.36 -0.08 2.00
CA MET A 278 -3.71 -1.38 2.22
C MET A 278 -4.32 -2.19 3.37
N LEU A 279 -5.37 -1.69 4.05
CA LEU A 279 -6.02 -2.43 5.15
C LEU A 279 -6.99 -3.49 4.60
N ASP A 280 -6.90 -4.69 5.17
CA ASP A 280 -7.91 -5.74 5.03
C ASP A 280 -8.90 -5.72 6.21
N LEU A 281 -9.92 -6.58 6.15
CA LEU A 281 -10.95 -6.69 7.19
C LEU A 281 -10.37 -7.04 8.56
N ALA A 282 -9.42 -7.96 8.62
CA ALA A 282 -8.87 -8.42 9.89
C ALA A 282 -8.02 -7.33 10.58
N MET A 283 -7.23 -6.60 9.79
CA MET A 283 -6.39 -5.50 10.27
C MET A 283 -7.24 -4.31 10.72
N LEU A 284 -8.25 -3.88 9.94
CA LEU A 284 -9.13 -2.80 10.40
C LEU A 284 -9.90 -3.21 11.65
N ARG A 285 -10.43 -4.45 11.70
CA ARG A 285 -11.10 -4.94 12.91
C ARG A 285 -10.18 -4.88 14.13
N SER A 286 -8.96 -5.37 14.00
CA SER A 286 -7.98 -5.38 15.09
C SER A 286 -7.60 -3.97 15.54
N LEU A 287 -7.50 -3.02 14.59
CA LEU A 287 -7.30 -1.61 14.88
C LEU A 287 -8.47 -1.04 15.67
N LEU A 288 -9.71 -1.23 15.20
CA LEU A 288 -10.91 -0.69 15.85
C LEU A 288 -11.14 -1.27 17.26
N ASP A 289 -10.84 -2.56 17.47
CA ASP A 289 -10.87 -3.16 18.80
C ASP A 289 -9.82 -2.54 19.74
N ALA A 290 -8.67 -2.10 19.22
CA ALA A 290 -7.57 -1.56 20.01
C ALA A 290 -7.65 -0.05 20.23
N VAL A 291 -8.36 0.70 19.38
CA VAL A 291 -8.56 2.15 19.54
C VAL A 291 -9.69 2.38 20.54
N ARG A 292 -9.48 3.25 21.53
CA ARG A 292 -10.54 3.61 22.49
C ARG A 292 -11.73 4.23 21.76
N ASP A 293 -12.94 4.06 22.29
CA ASP A 293 -14.15 4.56 21.62
C ASP A 293 -14.29 6.09 21.69
N ASP A 294 -13.65 6.73 22.68
CA ASP A 294 -13.53 8.18 22.82
C ASP A 294 -12.36 8.77 22.03
N ALA A 295 -11.45 7.96 21.49
CA ALA A 295 -10.33 8.46 20.69
C ALA A 295 -10.78 8.83 19.27
N ALA A 296 -10.20 9.90 18.71
CA ALA A 296 -10.38 10.27 17.31
C ALA A 296 -9.55 9.35 16.41
N LEU A 297 -10.20 8.63 15.49
CA LEU A 297 -9.56 7.82 14.47
C LEU A 297 -9.59 8.54 13.12
N VAL A 298 -8.41 8.82 12.57
CA VAL A 298 -8.23 9.47 11.26
C VAL A 298 -7.64 8.45 10.29
N LEU A 299 -8.40 8.08 9.27
CA LEU A 299 -7.95 7.18 8.20
C LEU A 299 -7.60 8.01 6.96
N LEU A 300 -6.39 7.83 6.44
CA LEU A 300 -5.91 8.51 5.24
C LEU A 300 -5.58 7.47 4.19
N GLY A 301 -5.99 7.70 2.95
CA GLY A 301 -5.64 6.79 1.89
C GLY A 301 -6.17 7.24 0.54
N ASP A 302 -6.20 6.31 -0.38
CA ASP A 302 -6.72 6.51 -1.72
C ASP A 302 -7.63 5.33 -2.06
N ALA A 303 -8.93 5.59 -2.08
CA ALA A 303 -9.93 4.56 -2.37
C ALA A 303 -9.87 4.05 -3.82
N ASP A 304 -9.18 4.78 -4.71
CA ASP A 304 -9.02 4.43 -6.12
C ASP A 304 -7.70 3.67 -6.37
N GLN A 305 -6.83 3.55 -5.37
CA GLN A 305 -5.66 2.67 -5.43
C GLN A 305 -6.04 1.21 -5.26
N LEU A 306 -5.10 0.35 -5.64
CA LEU A 306 -5.14 -1.09 -5.43
C LEU A 306 -5.38 -1.40 -3.95
N THR A 307 -6.37 -2.25 -3.70
CA THR A 307 -6.78 -2.64 -2.34
C THR A 307 -5.78 -3.61 -1.70
N SER A 308 -5.95 -3.88 -0.41
CA SER A 308 -5.16 -4.86 0.34
C SER A 308 -5.14 -6.24 -0.34
N VAL A 309 -4.13 -7.07 -0.15
CA VAL A 309 -4.08 -8.40 -0.81
C VAL A 309 -5.08 -9.39 -0.18
N ALA A 310 -5.32 -9.28 1.12
CA ALA A 310 -6.26 -10.11 1.86
C ALA A 310 -7.73 -9.67 1.66
N ALA A 311 -8.66 -10.45 2.23
CA ALA A 311 -10.09 -10.28 2.01
C ALA A 311 -10.65 -8.91 2.42
N GLY A 312 -11.53 -8.38 1.56
CA GLY A 312 -12.28 -7.14 1.70
C GLY A 312 -11.63 -5.92 1.06
N SER A 313 -12.45 -4.93 0.71
CA SER A 313 -12.04 -3.64 0.13
C SER A 313 -12.31 -2.51 1.10
N VAL A 314 -11.79 -2.62 2.32
CA VAL A 314 -12.25 -1.85 3.49
C VAL A 314 -12.34 -0.34 3.27
N LEU A 315 -11.27 0.32 2.79
CA LEU A 315 -11.31 1.76 2.55
C LEU A 315 -12.30 2.14 1.45
N MET A 316 -12.35 1.35 0.37
CA MET A 316 -13.28 1.56 -0.74
C MET A 316 -14.73 1.39 -0.29
N ASP A 317 -15.04 0.37 0.51
CA ASP A 317 -16.37 0.10 1.04
C ASP A 317 -16.82 1.21 2.00
N LEU A 318 -15.89 1.67 2.87
CA LEU A 318 -16.14 2.77 3.79
C LEU A 318 -16.39 4.09 3.04
N VAL A 319 -15.53 4.42 2.07
CA VAL A 319 -15.70 5.63 1.24
C VAL A 319 -17.00 5.54 0.44
N ALA A 320 -17.29 4.43 -0.22
CA ALA A 320 -18.52 4.27 -1.01
C ALA A 320 -19.80 4.34 -0.17
N ALA A 321 -19.77 3.90 1.10
CA ALA A 321 -20.88 4.06 2.02
C ALA A 321 -21.04 5.53 2.44
N LEU A 322 -19.96 6.19 2.87
CA LEU A 322 -19.95 7.58 3.33
C LEU A 322 -20.27 8.58 2.20
N GLU A 323 -19.77 8.36 0.97
CA GLU A 323 -20.09 9.21 -0.20
C GLU A 323 -21.59 9.16 -0.53
N ARG A 324 -22.20 7.98 -0.48
CA ARG A 324 -23.65 7.84 -0.72
C ARG A 324 -24.49 8.58 0.30
N GLU A 325 -24.05 8.58 1.55
CA GLU A 325 -24.72 9.29 2.65
C GLU A 325 -24.36 10.78 2.70
N GLN A 326 -23.49 11.27 1.81
CA GLN A 326 -22.93 12.62 1.84
C GLN A 326 -22.36 12.97 3.23
N ALA A 327 -21.71 11.98 3.86
CA ALA A 327 -21.31 12.05 5.24
C ALA A 327 -20.17 13.05 5.43
N ALA A 328 -20.33 13.98 6.38
CA ALA A 328 -19.36 15.06 6.62
C ALA A 328 -18.00 14.55 7.14
N GLU A 329 -17.95 13.36 7.73
CA GLU A 329 -16.70 12.69 8.15
C GLU A 329 -15.81 12.21 7.01
N LEU A 330 -16.25 12.31 5.75
CA LEU A 330 -15.47 11.99 4.58
C LEU A 330 -15.17 13.25 3.76
N VAL A 331 -13.88 13.47 3.47
CA VAL A 331 -13.48 14.45 2.46
C VAL A 331 -12.57 13.81 1.42
N ARG A 332 -12.87 14.09 0.15
CA ARG A 332 -12.06 13.69 -1.00
C ARG A 332 -11.26 14.88 -1.53
N LEU A 333 -9.94 14.78 -1.51
CA LEU A 333 -9.04 15.73 -2.16
C LEU A 333 -8.89 15.36 -3.64
N GLN A 334 -9.17 16.32 -4.52
CA GLN A 334 -9.18 16.10 -5.97
C GLN A 334 -7.96 16.73 -6.67
N HIS A 335 -7.45 17.85 -6.16
CA HIS A 335 -6.36 18.59 -6.80
C HIS A 335 -4.98 18.03 -6.41
N SER A 336 -4.17 17.62 -7.39
CA SER A 336 -2.77 17.20 -7.16
C SER A 336 -1.83 18.39 -7.23
N PHE A 337 -1.00 18.58 -6.20
CA PHE A 337 0.02 19.62 -6.13
C PHE A 337 1.41 19.12 -6.55
N ARG A 338 1.56 17.81 -6.79
CA ARG A 338 2.85 17.13 -6.95
C ARG A 338 3.12 16.66 -8.37
N ALA A 339 2.10 16.12 -9.04
CA ALA A 339 2.25 15.63 -10.40
C ALA A 339 2.31 16.81 -11.36
N GLN A 340 3.11 16.68 -12.41
CA GLN A 340 2.99 17.58 -13.55
C GLN A 340 1.54 17.52 -14.05
N HIS A 341 1.02 18.68 -14.47
CA HIS A 341 -0.38 18.85 -14.83
C HIS A 341 -0.85 17.80 -15.86
N GLU A 342 0.05 17.41 -16.76
CA GLU A 342 -0.19 16.43 -17.82
C GLU A 342 -0.34 14.99 -17.26
N LEU A 343 0.51 14.57 -16.32
CA LEU A 343 0.41 13.25 -15.66
C LEU A 343 -0.80 13.17 -14.72
N ALA A 344 -1.21 14.30 -14.13
CA ALA A 344 -2.40 14.37 -13.29
C ALA A 344 -3.68 14.05 -14.09
N ARG A 345 -3.83 14.64 -15.28
CA ARG A 345 -4.96 14.37 -16.20
C ARG A 345 -5.02 12.90 -16.63
N LEU A 346 -3.85 12.31 -16.89
CA LEU A 346 -3.77 10.90 -17.26
C LEU A 346 -4.22 9.99 -16.10
N ASN A 347 -3.78 10.27 -14.87
CA ASN A 347 -4.26 9.57 -13.69
C ASN A 347 -5.78 9.73 -13.47
N GLU A 348 -6.32 10.93 -13.72
CA GLU A 348 -7.77 11.20 -13.62
C GLU A 348 -8.57 10.39 -14.65
N ALA A 349 -8.13 10.37 -15.90
CA ALA A 349 -8.77 9.56 -16.95
C ALA A 349 -8.74 8.06 -16.62
N VAL A 350 -7.61 7.56 -16.08
CA VAL A 350 -7.55 6.16 -15.60
C VAL A 350 -8.53 5.93 -14.46
N ARG A 351 -8.58 6.82 -13.47
CA ARG A 351 -9.50 6.72 -12.32
C ARG A 351 -10.96 6.64 -12.76
N GLU A 352 -11.34 7.44 -13.74
CA GLU A 352 -12.70 7.47 -14.30
C GLU A 352 -12.97 6.30 -15.23
N GLY A 353 -11.93 5.67 -15.79
CA GLY A 353 -12.05 4.61 -16.80
C GLY A 353 -12.38 5.17 -18.18
N ASP A 354 -12.08 6.44 -18.44
CA ASP A 354 -12.35 7.10 -19.71
C ASP A 354 -11.17 6.89 -20.68
N ALA A 355 -11.36 5.97 -21.63
CA ALA A 355 -10.36 5.64 -22.63
C ALA A 355 -10.08 6.78 -23.62
N ALA A 356 -11.07 7.62 -23.91
CA ALA A 356 -10.91 8.75 -24.82
C ALA A 356 -10.10 9.86 -24.14
N ALA A 357 -10.47 10.22 -22.91
CA ALA A 357 -9.72 11.16 -22.10
C ALA A 357 -8.30 10.65 -21.82
N PHE A 358 -8.12 9.35 -21.59
CA PHE A 358 -6.81 8.74 -21.39
C PHE A 358 -5.93 8.92 -22.62
N SER A 359 -6.44 8.60 -23.81
CA SER A 359 -5.71 8.72 -25.06
C SER A 359 -5.32 10.18 -25.35
N ALA A 360 -6.24 11.12 -25.11
CA ALA A 360 -5.98 12.55 -25.26
C ALA A 360 -4.93 13.06 -24.26
N ALA A 361 -5.03 12.64 -22.99
CA ALA A 361 -4.07 13.01 -21.94
C ALA A 361 -2.68 12.43 -22.20
N LEU A 362 -2.59 11.19 -22.67
CA LEU A 362 -1.33 10.55 -23.06
C LEU A 362 -0.66 11.30 -24.22
N ALA A 363 -1.42 11.66 -25.26
CA ALA A 363 -0.90 12.44 -26.39
C ALA A 363 -0.42 13.83 -25.95
N ALA A 364 -1.17 14.51 -25.09
CA ALA A 364 -0.79 15.82 -24.55
C ALA A 364 0.43 15.76 -23.61
N ALA A 365 0.66 14.62 -22.96
CA ALA A 365 1.78 14.41 -22.06
C ALA A 365 3.08 13.99 -22.79
N ALA A 366 3.05 13.75 -24.11
CA ALA A 366 4.26 13.37 -24.86
C ALA A 366 5.29 14.52 -24.87
N PRO A 367 6.61 14.24 -24.77
CA PRO A 367 7.24 12.92 -24.67
C PRO A 367 7.40 12.42 -23.22
N ARG A 368 6.78 13.06 -22.23
CA ARG A 368 6.93 12.71 -20.81
C ARG A 368 6.14 11.45 -20.45
N ALA A 369 5.00 11.23 -21.07
CA ALA A 369 4.29 9.95 -21.04
C ALA A 369 4.26 9.34 -22.44
N ALA A 370 4.58 8.06 -22.56
CA ALA A 370 4.56 7.34 -23.84
C ALA A 370 4.07 5.91 -23.67
N MET A 371 3.38 5.40 -24.70
CA MET A 371 3.10 3.98 -24.85
C MET A 371 4.29 3.28 -25.51
N ARG A 372 4.72 2.15 -24.94
CA ARG A 372 5.73 1.27 -25.52
C ARG A 372 5.09 -0.10 -25.79
N PRO A 373 4.76 -0.42 -27.03
CA PRO A 373 4.15 -1.71 -27.35
C PRO A 373 5.06 -2.87 -26.95
N VAL A 374 4.60 -3.68 -26.01
CA VAL A 374 5.26 -4.92 -25.57
C VAL A 374 4.22 -6.04 -25.68
N ALA A 375 4.19 -6.71 -26.82
CA ALA A 375 3.19 -7.73 -27.15
C ALA A 375 3.70 -9.17 -26.96
N ASP A 376 5.01 -9.37 -26.98
CA ASP A 376 5.63 -10.69 -26.95
C ASP A 376 6.98 -10.69 -26.21
N ALA A 377 7.60 -11.87 -26.12
CA ALA A 377 8.87 -12.06 -25.45
C ALA A 377 10.06 -11.35 -26.14
N ALA A 378 10.00 -11.10 -27.45
CA ALA A 378 11.08 -10.42 -28.17
C ALA A 378 11.04 -8.91 -27.92
N ALA A 379 9.85 -8.32 -27.98
CA ALA A 379 9.61 -6.93 -27.59
C ALA A 379 9.98 -6.69 -26.12
N LEU A 380 9.65 -7.64 -25.24
CA LEU A 380 10.01 -7.57 -23.81
C LEU A 380 11.52 -7.56 -23.60
N ARG A 381 12.27 -8.43 -24.30
CA ARG A 381 13.74 -8.46 -24.21
C ARG A 381 14.37 -7.16 -24.69
N THR A 382 13.89 -6.63 -25.81
CA THR A 382 14.37 -5.35 -26.36
C THR A 382 14.13 -4.22 -25.36
N PHE A 383 12.91 -4.14 -24.80
CA PHE A 383 12.58 -3.17 -23.77
C PHE A 383 13.47 -3.31 -22.52
N ALA A 384 13.69 -4.53 -22.04
CA ALA A 384 14.54 -4.79 -20.88
C ALA A 384 16.00 -4.34 -21.11
N GLN A 385 16.52 -4.52 -22.33
CA GLN A 385 17.85 -4.07 -22.72
C GLN A 385 17.96 -2.55 -22.73
N ASP A 386 17.01 -1.86 -23.39
CA ASP A 386 16.97 -0.40 -23.41
C ASP A 386 16.84 0.18 -21.99
N TRP A 387 15.98 -0.43 -21.16
CA TRP A 387 15.78 -0.02 -19.78
C TRP A 387 17.07 -0.20 -18.97
N ALA A 388 17.73 -1.36 -19.09
CA ALA A 388 19.01 -1.63 -18.44
C ALA A 388 20.10 -0.63 -18.88
N ALA A 389 20.18 -0.29 -20.16
CA ALA A 389 21.13 0.72 -20.65
C ALA A 389 20.91 2.09 -19.97
N THR A 390 19.66 2.50 -19.74
CA THR A 390 19.37 3.75 -19.02
C THR A 390 19.73 3.68 -17.53
N LEU A 391 19.57 2.53 -16.90
CA LEU A 391 19.99 2.31 -15.51
C LEU A 391 21.52 2.26 -15.38
N ALA A 392 22.22 1.66 -16.35
CA ALA A 392 23.67 1.56 -16.38
C ALA A 392 24.36 2.93 -16.43
N ALA A 393 23.70 3.93 -17.01
CA ALA A 393 24.17 5.33 -17.09
C ALA A 393 24.00 6.12 -15.78
N LEU A 394 23.23 5.60 -14.81
CA LEU A 394 23.08 6.21 -13.48
C LEU A 394 24.28 5.88 -12.59
N PRO A 395 24.63 6.75 -11.62
CA PRO A 395 25.74 6.52 -10.69
C PRO A 395 25.36 5.50 -9.60
N LEU A 396 25.08 4.26 -9.99
CA LEU A 396 24.64 3.18 -9.09
C LEU A 396 25.80 2.36 -8.51
N ARG A 397 27.03 2.66 -8.93
CA ARG A 397 28.25 1.91 -8.58
C ARG A 397 29.43 2.82 -8.19
N PRO A 398 29.24 3.91 -7.42
CA PRO A 398 30.38 4.70 -6.98
C PRO A 398 31.29 3.83 -6.10
N THR A 399 32.60 3.99 -6.27
CA THR A 399 33.57 3.41 -5.34
C THR A 399 33.57 4.25 -4.06
N LEU A 400 33.24 3.64 -2.93
CA LEU A 400 33.28 4.32 -1.63
C LEU A 400 34.72 4.41 -1.11
N PRO A 401 35.09 5.47 -0.38
CA PRO A 401 36.41 5.50 0.25
C PRO A 401 36.53 4.35 1.27
N SER A 402 37.70 3.72 1.35
CA SER A 402 37.97 2.68 2.35
C SER A 402 37.71 3.25 3.73
N ARG A 403 36.85 2.59 4.51
CA ARG A 403 36.75 2.89 5.94
C ARG A 403 38.05 2.38 6.55
N GLY A 404 39.05 3.27 6.65
CA GLY A 404 40.24 3.02 7.45
C GLY A 404 39.77 2.39 8.77
N GLY A 405 40.30 1.21 9.09
CA GLY A 405 39.97 0.56 10.34
C GLY A 405 40.16 1.57 11.47
N ALA A 406 39.16 1.70 12.33
CA ALA A 406 39.41 2.25 13.66
C ALA A 406 40.43 1.32 14.33
N GLY A 407 41.72 1.60 14.11
CA GLY A 407 42.85 0.74 14.46
C GLY A 407 43.75 0.36 13.28
N ALA A 408 44.41 1.33 12.64
CA ALA A 408 45.70 1.10 11.98
C ALA A 408 46.50 2.40 11.96
N ALA A 409 47.75 2.28 12.41
CA ALA A 409 48.62 3.37 12.80
C ALA A 409 48.95 4.35 11.67
N ILE A 410 49.18 5.59 12.08
CA ILE A 410 50.05 6.53 11.38
C ILE A 410 51.41 5.85 11.25
N GLU A 411 51.77 5.37 10.06
CA GLU A 411 53.17 5.13 9.73
C GLU A 411 53.42 5.22 8.21
N ALA A 412 54.17 6.28 7.88
CA ALA A 412 55.15 6.38 6.80
C ALA A 412 54.75 5.99 5.36
N SER A 413 54.41 7.02 4.58
CA SER A 413 54.93 7.17 3.21
C SER A 413 55.24 8.64 2.95
N ALA A 414 56.53 8.97 3.01
CA ALA A 414 57.09 10.25 2.63
C ALA A 414 57.12 10.34 1.09
N ALA A 415 56.03 10.82 0.50
CA ALA A 415 56.03 11.43 -0.81
C ALA A 415 55.36 12.80 -0.69
N PRO A 416 55.91 13.88 -1.26
CA PRO A 416 55.32 15.20 -1.16
C PRO A 416 53.98 15.22 -1.90
N TYR A 417 52.90 15.05 -1.14
CA TYR A 417 51.53 15.27 -1.58
C TYR A 417 51.41 16.75 -1.94
N GLN A 418 51.44 17.07 -3.24
CA GLN A 418 50.95 18.33 -3.74
C GLN A 418 49.42 18.28 -3.66
N PRO A 419 48.76 19.04 -2.78
CA PRO A 419 47.32 19.13 -2.81
C PRO A 419 46.97 19.86 -4.11
N SER A 420 46.32 19.15 -5.03
CA SER A 420 45.51 19.79 -6.06
C SER A 420 44.61 20.80 -5.36
N LEU A 421 44.83 22.09 -5.61
CA LEU A 421 44.07 23.22 -5.06
C LEU A 421 42.58 23.24 -5.47
N PHE A 422 42.10 22.17 -6.13
CA PHE A 422 40.75 22.04 -6.66
C PHE A 422 40.07 20.69 -6.34
N ALA A 423 40.67 19.81 -5.53
CA ALA A 423 39.98 18.58 -5.10
C ALA A 423 38.96 18.92 -4.00
N PRO A 424 37.65 18.66 -4.19
CA PRO A 424 36.68 18.80 -3.11
C PRO A 424 37.06 17.85 -1.96
N PRO A 425 36.76 18.20 -0.70
CA PRO A 425 37.05 17.35 0.44
C PRO A 425 36.41 15.95 0.27
N PRO A 426 37.05 14.88 0.77
CA PRO A 426 36.50 13.53 0.66
C PRO A 426 35.11 13.49 1.32
N ARG A 427 34.11 12.98 0.59
CA ARG A 427 32.74 12.80 1.10
C ARG A 427 32.66 11.53 1.94
N GLU A 428 31.85 11.58 2.99
CA GLU A 428 31.57 10.41 3.84
C GLU A 428 30.88 9.28 3.03
N PRO A 429 31.25 8.00 3.21
CA PRO A 429 30.65 6.87 2.50
C PRO A 429 29.12 6.82 2.54
N GLU A 430 28.53 7.20 3.68
CA GLU A 430 27.09 7.24 3.91
C GLU A 430 26.40 8.20 2.94
N GLN A 431 27.02 9.36 2.69
CA GLN A 431 26.45 10.38 1.82
C GLN A 431 26.50 9.93 0.36
N ILE A 432 27.63 9.34 -0.08
CA ILE A 432 27.77 8.81 -1.43
C ILE A 432 26.78 7.66 -1.66
N ALA A 433 26.63 6.77 -0.67
CA ALA A 433 25.67 5.67 -0.74
C ALA A 433 24.21 6.19 -0.81
N LEU A 434 23.88 7.22 -0.03
CA LEU A 434 22.56 7.85 -0.07
C LEU A 434 22.29 8.54 -1.40
N GLU A 435 23.28 9.20 -2.00
CA GLU A 435 23.19 9.77 -3.35
C GLU A 435 22.94 8.68 -4.40
N ALA A 436 23.65 7.55 -4.33
CA ALA A 436 23.45 6.41 -5.23
C ALA A 436 22.05 5.76 -5.06
N LEU A 437 21.57 5.61 -3.82
CA LEU A 437 20.20 5.15 -3.53
C LEU A 437 19.15 6.11 -4.09
N ARG A 438 19.37 7.43 -3.97
CA ARG A 438 18.49 8.44 -4.60
C ARG A 438 18.53 8.36 -6.12
N SER A 439 19.69 8.10 -6.71
CA SER A 439 19.84 7.87 -8.15
C SER A 439 19.08 6.62 -8.60
N LEU A 440 19.12 5.53 -7.83
CA LEU A 440 18.27 4.36 -8.09
C LEU A 440 16.78 4.75 -8.08
N GLY A 441 16.36 5.58 -7.12
CA GLY A 441 15.00 6.12 -7.01
C GLY A 441 14.56 7.03 -8.17
N GLN A 442 15.44 7.40 -9.10
CA GLN A 442 15.06 8.17 -10.29
C GLN A 442 14.26 7.34 -11.30
N ARG A 443 14.43 6.02 -11.32
CA ARG A 443 13.79 5.15 -12.30
C ARG A 443 13.31 3.84 -11.67
N GLN A 444 12.07 3.44 -11.92
CA GLN A 444 11.57 2.14 -11.47
C GLN A 444 10.72 1.47 -12.55
N LEU A 445 10.96 0.17 -12.73
CA LEU A 445 10.12 -0.69 -13.55
C LEU A 445 9.13 -1.43 -12.65
N LEU A 446 7.85 -1.29 -12.95
CA LEU A 446 6.71 -1.84 -12.22
C LEU A 446 6.00 -2.88 -13.09
N CYS A 447 5.86 -4.09 -12.57
CA CYS A 447 5.19 -5.18 -13.26
C CYS A 447 3.83 -5.46 -12.62
N ALA A 448 2.82 -5.74 -13.44
CA ALA A 448 1.55 -6.26 -12.94
C ALA A 448 1.73 -7.64 -12.27
N LEU A 449 2.47 -8.52 -12.94
CA LEU A 449 2.71 -9.90 -12.51
C LEU A 449 3.98 -10.01 -11.65
N ARG A 450 4.00 -11.01 -10.77
CA ARG A 450 5.22 -11.38 -10.01
C ARG A 450 6.04 -12.43 -10.74
N GLU A 451 5.38 -13.51 -11.12
CA GLU A 451 5.91 -14.65 -11.85
C GLU A 451 5.51 -14.55 -13.33
N ASP A 452 5.89 -15.55 -14.14
CA ASP A 452 5.77 -15.55 -15.61
C ASP A 452 6.82 -14.67 -16.32
N ILE A 453 6.93 -14.78 -17.64
CA ILE A 453 7.90 -14.05 -18.47
C ILE A 453 7.67 -12.53 -18.42
N PHE A 454 6.43 -12.08 -18.25
CA PHE A 454 6.07 -10.66 -18.05
C PHE A 454 6.05 -10.27 -16.55
N GLY A 455 6.52 -11.15 -15.68
CA GLY A 455 6.59 -10.94 -14.24
C GLY A 455 7.84 -10.18 -13.79
N ALA A 456 7.74 -9.57 -12.61
CA ALA A 456 8.84 -8.87 -11.96
C ALA A 456 10.10 -9.74 -11.83
N LEU A 457 9.98 -11.03 -11.50
CA LEU A 457 11.14 -11.91 -11.32
C LEU A 457 11.91 -12.14 -12.64
N ALA A 458 11.21 -12.48 -13.72
CA ALA A 458 11.82 -12.71 -15.03
C ALA A 458 12.43 -11.42 -15.59
N LEU A 459 11.71 -10.31 -15.48
CA LEU A 459 12.17 -9.02 -15.98
C LEU A 459 13.36 -8.48 -15.19
N ASN A 460 13.37 -8.66 -13.87
CA ASN A 460 14.53 -8.30 -13.06
C ASN A 460 15.76 -9.13 -13.49
N ALA A 461 15.60 -10.43 -13.75
CA ALA A 461 16.69 -11.27 -14.22
C ALA A 461 17.22 -10.83 -15.60
N LEU A 462 16.35 -10.44 -16.53
CA LEU A 462 16.74 -9.89 -17.84
C LEU A 462 17.52 -8.59 -17.70
N VAL A 463 17.02 -7.65 -16.89
CA VAL A 463 17.69 -6.37 -16.62
C VAL A 463 19.03 -6.61 -15.94
N GLU A 464 19.10 -7.52 -14.97
CA GLU A 464 20.33 -7.84 -14.26
C GLU A 464 21.39 -8.52 -15.15
N ALA A 465 20.98 -9.37 -16.08
CA ALA A 465 21.88 -9.97 -17.06
C ALA A 465 22.52 -8.89 -17.97
N GLU A 466 21.71 -7.95 -18.47
CA GLU A 466 22.19 -6.86 -19.31
C GLU A 466 23.04 -5.85 -18.52
N LEU A 467 22.58 -5.52 -17.31
CA LEU A 467 23.34 -5.24 -16.10
C LEU A 467 24.82 -5.63 -16.18
N ARG A 468 25.04 -6.90 -15.91
CA ARG A 468 26.38 -7.50 -15.81
C ARG A 468 27.18 -7.34 -17.09
N ARG A 469 26.54 -7.45 -18.25
CA ARG A 469 27.19 -7.30 -19.56
C ARG A 469 27.73 -5.89 -19.78
N LEU A 470 26.89 -4.87 -19.60
CA LEU A 470 27.27 -3.45 -19.78
C LEU A 470 28.34 -3.00 -18.79
N TRP A 471 28.27 -3.57 -17.59
CA TRP A 471 29.13 -3.25 -16.47
C TRP A 471 30.38 -4.11 -16.36
N GLN A 472 30.57 -5.05 -17.29
CA GLN A 472 31.71 -5.98 -17.35
C GLN A 472 31.93 -6.69 -16.00
N ILE A 473 30.85 -7.18 -15.39
CA ILE A 473 30.91 -7.94 -14.15
C ILE A 473 31.22 -9.39 -14.49
N ASP A 474 32.41 -9.84 -14.12
CA ASP A 474 32.87 -11.21 -14.35
C ASP A 474 32.24 -12.20 -13.36
N GLY A 475 31.88 -13.37 -13.86
CA GLY A 475 31.44 -14.52 -13.08
C GLY A 475 29.98 -14.49 -12.59
N ASP A 476 29.56 -15.65 -12.08
CA ASP A 476 28.18 -15.90 -11.62
C ASP A 476 27.96 -15.55 -10.14
N SER A 477 28.84 -14.74 -9.54
CA SER A 477 28.67 -14.31 -8.15
C SER A 477 27.30 -13.65 -7.97
N PRO A 478 26.50 -14.04 -6.96
CA PRO A 478 25.22 -13.41 -6.69
C PRO A 478 25.37 -11.94 -6.29
N TRP A 479 26.53 -11.53 -5.78
CA TRP A 479 26.79 -10.16 -5.33
C TRP A 479 27.85 -9.46 -6.17
N TYR A 480 27.55 -8.20 -6.52
CA TYR A 480 28.41 -7.30 -7.28
C TYR A 480 28.03 -5.84 -6.96
N ALA A 481 28.95 -4.90 -7.23
CA ALA A 481 28.71 -3.48 -7.05
C ALA A 481 27.65 -2.97 -8.05
N GLY A 482 26.62 -2.30 -7.55
CA GLY A 482 25.46 -1.83 -8.30
C GLY A 482 24.23 -2.73 -8.22
N ARG A 483 24.30 -3.93 -7.59
CA ARG A 483 23.12 -4.80 -7.42
C ARG A 483 22.08 -4.14 -6.52
N ALA A 484 20.85 -3.98 -7.01
CA ALA A 484 19.72 -3.50 -6.23
C ALA A 484 18.91 -4.68 -5.66
N VAL A 485 18.54 -4.62 -4.38
CA VAL A 485 17.78 -5.68 -3.68
C VAL A 485 16.56 -5.13 -2.95
N LEU A 486 15.51 -5.94 -2.85
CA LEU A 486 14.26 -5.66 -2.15
C LEU A 486 14.12 -6.67 -1.01
N VAL A 487 14.02 -6.19 0.23
CA VAL A 487 13.75 -7.05 1.38
C VAL A 487 12.34 -7.60 1.27
N THR A 488 12.16 -8.92 1.38
CA THR A 488 10.86 -9.59 1.26
C THR A 488 10.31 -10.07 2.60
N GLN A 489 11.12 -10.05 3.66
CA GLN A 489 10.73 -10.44 5.02
C GLN A 489 11.26 -9.45 6.06
N ASN A 490 10.41 -9.10 7.03
CA ASN A 490 10.79 -8.20 8.13
C ASN A 490 11.86 -8.84 9.02
N ASP A 491 12.95 -8.13 9.28
CA ASP A 491 13.92 -8.41 10.33
C ASP A 491 13.93 -7.26 11.35
N TYR A 492 13.43 -7.54 12.55
CA TYR A 492 13.31 -6.56 13.61
C TYR A 492 14.64 -6.25 14.31
N GLY A 493 15.61 -7.18 14.27
CA GLY A 493 16.94 -6.98 14.85
C GLY A 493 17.76 -6.01 14.01
N LEU A 494 17.79 -6.22 12.70
CA LEU A 494 18.46 -5.35 11.73
C LEU A 494 17.67 -4.07 11.43
N ARG A 495 16.38 -4.04 11.82
CA ARG A 495 15.42 -2.99 11.46
C ARG A 495 15.36 -2.81 9.94
N LEU A 496 15.25 -3.92 9.22
CA LEU A 496 14.97 -3.99 7.79
C LEU A 496 13.57 -4.56 7.61
N PHE A 497 12.75 -3.91 6.79
CA PHE A 497 11.34 -4.26 6.62
C PHE A 497 11.04 -4.70 5.21
N ASN A 498 10.00 -5.50 5.06
CA ASN A 498 9.47 -5.92 3.78
C ASN A 498 9.15 -4.69 2.92
N GLY A 499 9.76 -4.65 1.74
CA GLY A 499 9.70 -3.54 0.82
C GLY A 499 10.96 -2.67 0.83
N ASP A 500 11.83 -2.71 1.85
CA ASP A 500 13.03 -1.88 1.90
C ASP A 500 13.96 -2.19 0.72
N VAL A 501 14.43 -1.14 0.04
CA VAL A 501 15.32 -1.26 -1.12
C VAL A 501 16.74 -0.94 -0.68
N GLY A 502 17.67 -1.84 -1.02
CA GLY A 502 19.09 -1.68 -0.77
C GLY A 502 19.90 -1.70 -2.05
N LEU A 503 21.08 -1.07 -2.01
CA LEU A 503 22.03 -1.03 -3.12
C LEU A 503 23.40 -1.55 -2.65
N CYS A 504 23.90 -2.58 -3.32
CA CYS A 504 25.21 -3.15 -3.07
C CYS A 504 26.29 -2.23 -3.65
N LEU A 505 27.23 -1.76 -2.83
CA LEU A 505 28.33 -0.88 -3.22
C LEU A 505 29.66 -1.48 -2.76
N ALA A 506 30.72 -1.19 -3.51
CA ALA A 506 32.09 -1.56 -3.15
C ALA A 506 32.80 -0.36 -2.49
N ASP A 507 33.60 -0.63 -1.47
CA ASP A 507 34.66 0.31 -1.05
C ASP A 507 35.90 0.20 -1.93
N ALA A 508 36.88 1.08 -1.73
CA ALA A 508 38.12 1.11 -2.50
C ALA A 508 39.01 -0.13 -2.27
N ASP A 509 38.75 -0.92 -1.22
CA ASP A 509 39.38 -2.22 -0.98
C ASP A 509 38.62 -3.38 -1.68
N GLY A 510 37.54 -3.07 -2.41
CA GLY A 510 36.72 -4.04 -3.13
C GLY A 510 35.69 -4.78 -2.26
N ARG A 511 35.51 -4.42 -0.99
CA ARG A 511 34.56 -5.07 -0.09
C ARG A 511 33.14 -4.60 -0.39
N LEU A 512 32.23 -5.56 -0.57
CA LEU A 512 30.83 -5.28 -0.85
C LEU A 512 30.03 -5.07 0.44
N ARG A 513 29.21 -4.03 0.45
CA ARG A 513 28.17 -3.81 1.46
C ARG A 513 26.88 -3.36 0.82
N VAL A 514 25.76 -3.78 1.40
CA VAL A 514 24.42 -3.36 0.95
C VAL A 514 23.94 -2.21 1.81
N TRP A 515 23.67 -1.09 1.16
CA TRP A 515 23.28 0.16 1.79
C TRP A 515 21.77 0.37 1.69
N PHE A 516 21.15 0.77 2.78
CA PHE A 516 19.73 1.10 2.88
C PHE A 516 19.56 2.52 3.39
N ASP A 517 18.51 3.20 2.91
CA ASP A 517 18.09 4.50 3.44
C ASP A 517 17.64 4.35 4.91
N ALA A 518 18.00 5.32 5.75
CA ALA A 518 17.66 5.37 7.15
C ALA A 518 17.46 6.82 7.63
N ASP A 519 16.75 7.00 8.76
CA ASP A 519 16.61 8.32 9.38
C ASP A 519 18.00 8.90 9.70
N GLY A 520 18.38 9.95 8.97
CA GLY A 520 19.65 10.67 9.16
C GLY A 520 20.84 10.17 8.35
N GLY A 521 20.67 9.25 7.39
CA GLY A 521 21.78 8.80 6.52
C GLY A 521 21.52 7.46 5.83
N ALA A 522 22.59 6.71 5.55
CA ALA A 522 22.50 5.36 5.00
C ALA A 522 23.13 4.35 5.97
N ARG A 523 22.55 3.15 6.08
CA ARG A 523 23.08 2.04 6.88
C ARG A 523 23.58 0.92 5.99
N ALA A 524 24.76 0.39 6.30
CA ALA A 524 25.41 -0.67 5.54
C ALA A 524 25.33 -2.02 6.28
N PHE A 525 25.11 -3.09 5.52
CA PHE A 525 25.11 -4.46 6.00
C PHE A 525 25.99 -5.34 5.11
N ALA A 526 26.55 -6.41 5.69
CA ALA A 526 27.19 -7.45 4.89
C ALA A 526 26.12 -8.18 4.06
N PRO A 527 26.37 -8.52 2.79
CA PRO A 527 25.36 -9.15 1.95
C PRO A 527 24.79 -10.45 2.54
N GLU A 528 25.61 -11.23 3.24
CA GLU A 528 25.26 -12.50 3.88
C GLU A 528 24.38 -12.32 5.13
N SER A 529 24.35 -11.12 5.71
CA SER A 529 23.55 -10.81 6.90
C SER A 529 22.12 -10.40 6.58
N LEU A 530 21.79 -10.21 5.29
CA LEU A 530 20.47 -9.73 4.90
C LEU A 530 19.39 -10.79 5.12
N PRO A 531 18.18 -10.38 5.54
CA PRO A 531 17.02 -11.26 5.54
C PRO A 531 16.64 -11.67 4.11
N ALA A 532 15.62 -12.51 3.96
CA ALA A 532 15.10 -12.89 2.65
C ALA A 532 14.87 -11.65 1.76
N HIS A 533 15.44 -11.68 0.55
CA HIS A 533 15.45 -10.57 -0.39
C HIS A 533 15.42 -11.08 -1.84
N GLU A 534 14.94 -10.24 -2.75
CA GLU A 534 14.91 -10.47 -4.20
C GLU A 534 15.53 -9.26 -4.93
N GLY A 535 15.67 -9.32 -6.25
CA GLY A 535 16.17 -8.18 -7.02
C GLY A 535 15.15 -7.03 -7.08
N ALA A 536 15.64 -5.77 -7.16
CA ALA A 536 14.79 -4.58 -7.08
C ALA A 536 14.76 -3.69 -8.34
N PHE A 537 15.41 -4.08 -9.44
CA PHE A 537 15.35 -3.33 -10.68
C PHE A 537 13.95 -3.36 -11.32
N ALA A 538 13.25 -4.48 -11.16
CA ALA A 538 11.82 -4.61 -11.46
C ALA A 538 11.08 -5.15 -10.24
N ILE A 539 9.99 -4.51 -9.86
CA ILE A 539 9.15 -4.92 -8.72
C ILE A 539 7.68 -4.95 -9.14
N THR A 540 6.82 -5.59 -8.36
CA THR A 540 5.39 -5.55 -8.65
C THR A 540 4.77 -4.20 -8.30
N VAL A 541 3.68 -3.82 -8.98
CA VAL A 541 2.89 -2.61 -8.63
C VAL A 541 2.48 -2.63 -7.15
N HIS A 542 2.09 -3.79 -6.61
CA HIS A 542 1.78 -3.96 -5.19
C HIS A 542 2.95 -3.57 -4.27
N LYS A 543 4.18 -4.01 -4.58
CA LYS A 543 5.38 -3.69 -3.78
C LYS A 543 5.81 -2.22 -3.88
N SER A 544 5.34 -1.51 -4.91
CA SER A 544 5.59 -0.07 -5.07
C SER A 544 4.65 0.82 -4.24
N GLN A 545 3.61 0.26 -3.61
CA GLN A 545 2.69 1.03 -2.78
C GLN A 545 3.42 1.81 -1.68
N GLY A 546 3.06 3.09 -1.52
CA GLY A 546 3.76 4.01 -0.63
C GLY A 546 5.03 4.64 -1.20
N SER A 547 5.56 4.16 -2.33
CA SER A 547 6.76 4.69 -3.00
C SER A 547 6.39 5.54 -4.22
N GLU A 548 7.32 6.38 -4.68
CA GLU A 548 7.21 7.21 -5.88
C GLU A 548 8.59 7.39 -6.52
N TYR A 549 8.62 7.57 -7.84
CA TYR A 549 9.84 7.65 -8.63
C TYR A 549 9.75 8.77 -9.66
N ALA A 550 10.88 9.34 -10.07
CA ALA A 550 10.88 10.39 -11.09
C ALA A 550 10.36 9.84 -12.44
N HIS A 551 10.89 8.70 -12.87
CA HIS A 551 10.46 7.99 -14.07
C HIS A 551 9.98 6.57 -13.72
N VAL A 552 8.78 6.21 -14.16
CA VAL A 552 8.24 4.87 -14.01
C VAL A 552 7.97 4.23 -15.37
N ALA A 553 8.34 2.97 -15.51
CA ALA A 553 7.80 2.12 -16.56
C ALA A 553 6.79 1.13 -15.96
N VAL A 554 5.60 0.99 -16.55
CA VAL A 554 4.56 0.05 -16.10
C VAL A 554 4.38 -1.04 -17.15
N LEU A 555 4.73 -2.27 -16.82
CA LEU A 555 4.55 -3.45 -17.66
C LEU A 555 3.25 -4.18 -17.31
N LEU A 556 2.38 -4.34 -18.31
CA LEU A 556 1.16 -5.14 -18.24
C LEU A 556 1.35 -6.45 -19.04
N PRO A 557 0.70 -7.57 -18.65
CA PRO A 557 0.68 -8.76 -19.49
C PRO A 557 0.00 -8.45 -20.84
N PRO A 558 0.44 -9.07 -21.94
CA PRO A 558 -0.05 -8.76 -23.28
C PRO A 558 -1.45 -9.34 -23.56
N ASP A 559 -1.97 -10.21 -22.69
CA ASP A 559 -3.31 -10.78 -22.83
C ASP A 559 -4.37 -9.82 -22.25
N PRO A 560 -5.25 -9.22 -23.09
CA PRO A 560 -6.30 -8.32 -22.62
C PRO A 560 -7.32 -9.02 -21.73
N GLU A 561 -7.43 -10.36 -21.74
CA GLU A 561 -8.33 -11.14 -20.87
C GLU A 561 -7.69 -11.53 -19.53
N HIS A 562 -6.43 -11.15 -19.30
CA HIS A 562 -5.73 -11.51 -18.08
C HIS A 562 -6.41 -10.89 -16.83
N ARG A 563 -6.78 -11.75 -15.86
CA ARG A 563 -7.60 -11.38 -14.68
C ARG A 563 -6.97 -10.32 -13.76
N ILE A 564 -5.65 -10.15 -13.82
CA ILE A 564 -4.95 -9.14 -13.02
C ILE A 564 -5.20 -7.70 -13.53
N LEU A 565 -5.57 -7.56 -14.80
CA LEU A 565 -5.80 -6.26 -15.41
C LEU A 565 -7.01 -5.60 -14.76
N SER A 566 -6.77 -4.42 -14.22
CA SER A 566 -7.82 -3.63 -13.61
C SER A 566 -7.45 -2.16 -13.59
N ARG A 567 -8.47 -1.32 -13.49
CA ARG A 567 -8.35 0.13 -13.45
C ARG A 567 -7.47 0.58 -12.28
N GLN A 568 -7.66 -0.01 -11.10
CA GLN A 568 -6.91 0.30 -9.89
C GLN A 568 -5.45 -0.15 -9.98
N LEU A 569 -5.16 -1.30 -10.61
CA LEU A 569 -3.77 -1.71 -10.85
C LEU A 569 -3.07 -0.69 -11.76
N LEU A 570 -3.70 -0.31 -12.87
CA LEU A 570 -3.17 0.66 -13.82
C LEU A 570 -2.98 2.03 -13.16
N TYR A 571 -4.00 2.53 -12.45
CA TYR A 571 -3.96 3.79 -11.71
C TYR A 571 -2.83 3.78 -10.67
N THR A 572 -2.71 2.70 -9.90
CA THR A 572 -1.68 2.56 -8.88
C THR A 572 -0.28 2.54 -9.47
N GLY A 573 -0.08 1.89 -10.63
CA GLY A 573 1.22 1.85 -11.30
C GLY A 573 1.62 3.21 -11.86
N ILE A 574 0.71 3.87 -12.58
CA ILE A 574 0.99 5.16 -13.22
C ILE A 574 1.18 6.27 -12.21
N SER A 575 0.41 6.29 -11.14
CA SER A 575 0.49 7.33 -10.11
C SER A 575 1.78 7.28 -9.27
N ARG A 576 2.65 6.28 -9.48
CA ARG A 576 4.02 6.24 -8.94
C ARG A 576 4.98 7.17 -9.69
N ALA A 577 4.64 7.59 -10.91
CA ALA A 577 5.44 8.48 -11.72
C ALA A 577 5.27 9.94 -11.28
N ARG A 578 6.38 10.63 -11.01
CA ARG A 578 6.38 12.07 -10.72
C ARG A 578 6.62 12.94 -11.94
N GLU A 579 7.46 12.49 -12.87
CA GLU A 579 7.93 13.30 -14.00
C GLU A 579 7.78 12.62 -15.36
N ARG A 580 8.02 11.30 -15.44
CA ARG A 580 7.93 10.54 -16.70
C ARG A 580 7.28 9.18 -16.52
N LEU A 581 6.59 8.72 -17.56
CA LEU A 581 5.87 7.45 -17.61
C LEU A 581 6.12 6.73 -18.96
N ASP A 582 6.57 5.49 -18.90
CA ASP A 582 6.55 4.55 -20.03
C ASP A 582 5.48 3.46 -19.74
N LEU A 583 4.38 3.44 -20.49
CA LEU A 583 3.37 2.38 -20.36
C LEU A 583 3.68 1.25 -21.35
N CYS A 584 4.24 0.16 -20.83
CA CYS A 584 4.66 -1.01 -21.58
C CYS A 584 3.49 -1.98 -21.75
N ALA A 585 2.65 -1.73 -22.75
CA ALA A 585 1.45 -2.49 -23.05
C ALA A 585 0.99 -2.22 -24.48
N THR A 586 0.07 -3.04 -24.98
CA THR A 586 -0.69 -2.78 -26.21
C THR A 586 -1.96 -1.97 -25.90
N ALA A 587 -2.56 -1.34 -26.91
CA ALA A 587 -3.71 -0.45 -26.72
C ALA A 587 -4.96 -1.18 -26.21
N ASP A 588 -5.18 -2.41 -26.65
CA ASP A 588 -6.25 -3.32 -26.21
C ASP A 588 -6.10 -3.73 -24.74
N VAL A 589 -4.88 -4.02 -24.27
CA VAL A 589 -4.60 -4.31 -22.85
C VAL A 589 -4.89 -3.10 -21.96
N VAL A 590 -4.54 -1.89 -22.41
CA VAL A 590 -4.86 -0.66 -21.69
C VAL A 590 -6.36 -0.42 -21.65
N ALA A 591 -7.06 -0.57 -22.78
CA ALA A 591 -8.51 -0.45 -22.86
C ALA A 591 -9.21 -1.45 -21.93
N ALA A 592 -8.76 -2.72 -21.93
CA ALA A 592 -9.27 -3.75 -21.03
C ALA A 592 -9.03 -3.39 -19.55
N SER A 593 -7.87 -2.85 -19.22
CA SER A 593 -7.56 -2.39 -17.85
C SER A 593 -8.47 -1.24 -17.42
N LEU A 594 -8.71 -0.25 -18.29
CA LEU A 594 -9.58 0.89 -18.01
C LEU A 594 -11.04 0.47 -17.79
N ALA A 595 -11.53 -0.48 -18.60
CA ALA A 595 -12.91 -0.96 -18.55
C ALA A 595 -13.22 -1.82 -17.31
N ARG A 596 -12.20 -2.39 -16.64
CA ARG A 596 -12.36 -3.36 -15.56
C ARG A 596 -12.04 -2.76 -14.19
N PRO A 597 -13.04 -2.24 -13.44
CA PRO A 597 -12.82 -1.89 -12.05
C PRO A 597 -12.66 -3.16 -11.21
N ILE A 598 -11.76 -3.13 -10.23
CA ILE A 598 -11.74 -4.13 -9.14
C ILE A 598 -13.09 -4.06 -8.44
N ARG A 599 -13.76 -5.21 -8.37
CA ARG A 599 -14.94 -5.43 -7.53
C ARG A 599 -14.58 -6.51 -6.54
N ARG A 600 -14.78 -6.26 -5.25
CA ARG A 600 -14.71 -7.29 -4.20
C ARG A 600 -16.10 -7.49 -3.62
N ALA A 601 -16.53 -8.73 -3.54
CA ALA A 601 -17.81 -9.08 -2.96
C ALA A 601 -17.70 -9.17 -1.44
N GLY A 602 -18.65 -8.55 -0.74
CA GLY A 602 -18.69 -8.47 0.72
C GLY A 602 -19.97 -7.80 1.21
N GLY A 603 -20.24 -7.94 2.51
CA GLY A 603 -21.38 -7.34 3.19
C GLY A 603 -21.05 -6.01 3.88
N LEU A 604 -19.78 -5.61 4.00
CA LEU A 604 -19.37 -4.44 4.77
C LEU A 604 -20.09 -3.14 4.36
N ALA A 605 -20.11 -2.81 3.06
CA ALA A 605 -20.77 -1.59 2.57
C ALA A 605 -22.29 -1.59 2.81
N ALA A 606 -22.94 -2.76 2.83
CA ALA A 606 -24.36 -2.87 3.19
C ALA A 606 -24.55 -2.67 4.70
N LYS A 607 -23.72 -3.33 5.52
CA LYS A 607 -23.76 -3.23 6.98
C LYS A 607 -23.44 -1.83 7.49
N LEU A 608 -22.56 -1.08 6.83
CA LEU A 608 -22.26 0.32 7.18
C LEU A 608 -23.45 1.26 6.99
N ARG A 609 -24.35 0.96 6.03
CA ARG A 609 -25.55 1.74 5.74
C ARG A 609 -26.72 1.39 6.65
N GLN A 610 -26.76 0.14 7.11
CA GLN A 610 -27.73 -0.32 8.09
C GLN A 610 -27.27 0.22 9.46
N SER A 611 -27.72 1.43 9.81
CA SER A 611 -27.54 1.94 11.17
C SER A 611 -28.02 0.87 12.15
N PRO A 612 -27.26 0.51 13.20
CA PRO A 612 -27.77 -0.39 14.21
C PRO A 612 -29.03 0.26 14.77
N ALA A 613 -30.18 -0.40 14.60
CA ALA A 613 -31.37 -0.05 15.34
C ALA A 613 -30.97 -0.03 16.82
N THR A 614 -31.05 1.16 17.42
CA THR A 614 -30.83 1.41 18.85
C THR A 614 -31.68 0.50 19.71
#